data_AF-A0A9Q2ZQS1-F1
#
_entry.id   AF-A0A9Q2ZQS1-F1
#
_cell.length_a   1.000
_cell.length_b   1.000
_cell.length_c   1.000
_cell.angle_alpha   90.00
_cell.angle_beta   90.00
_cell.angle_gamma   90.00
#
_symmetry.space_group_name_H-M   'P 1'
#
loop_
_entity.id
_entity.type
_entity.pdbx_description
1 polymer ?
#
loop_
_entity_poly.entity_id
_entity_poly.type
_entity_poly.pdbx_seq_one_letter_code
_entity_poly.pdbx_strand_id
1 'polypeptide(L)'
;MVSQQDIQSWSLDSLSQSDGRAVLLEGFPGLGKTRIGRIVEKAWAGHKCWVALPPRATLDELLIDVATQLEADGIHDVADAPNGDFRLAVLKLMRARNVLLVLDDFQNALVTEAGAIDVQIADFVE
;
A
#
# COMPACT_ATOMS: atom_id res chain seq x y z
N MET A 1 22.91 14.83 7.59
CA MET A 1 22.40 13.47 7.90
C MET A 1 20.91 13.64 8.13
N VAL A 2 20.05 13.00 7.34
CA VAL A 2 18.59 13.10 7.50
C VAL A 2 18.19 12.29 8.72
N SER A 3 17.41 12.85 9.65
CA SER A 3 16.96 12.13 10.85
C SER A 3 15.72 11.27 10.54
N GLN A 4 15.45 10.27 11.38
CA GLN A 4 14.22 9.47 11.27
C GLN A 4 12.95 10.33 11.43
N GLN A 5 13.03 11.40 12.24
CA GLN A 5 11.92 12.34 12.41
C GLN A 5 11.64 13.12 11.13
N ASP A 6 12.70 13.51 10.40
CA ASP A 6 12.55 14.21 9.11
C ASP A 6 11.90 13.32 8.05
N ILE A 7 12.24 12.03 8.02
CA ILE A 7 11.64 11.06 7.09
C ILE A 7 10.16 10.86 7.43
N GLN A 8 9.83 10.77 8.72
CA GLN A 8 8.46 10.59 9.18
C GLN A 8 7.59 11.80 8.85
N SER A 9 8.02 13.01 9.21
CA SER A 9 7.27 14.24 8.94
C SER A 9 7.08 14.43 7.44
N TRP A 10 8.17 14.30 6.66
CA TRP A 10 8.09 14.39 5.21
C TRP A 10 7.15 13.36 4.59
N SER A 11 7.16 12.11 5.07
CA SER A 11 6.26 11.07 4.53
C SER A 11 4.80 11.38 4.84
N LEU A 12 4.49 11.78 6.07
CA LEU A 12 3.11 12.12 6.47
C LEU A 12 2.60 13.36 5.73
N ASP A 13 3.42 14.40 5.62
CA ASP A 13 3.08 15.62 4.89
C ASP A 13 2.91 15.33 3.39
N SER A 14 3.76 14.49 2.82
CA SER A 14 3.69 14.13 1.41
C SER A 14 2.47 13.28 1.07
N LEU A 15 2.12 12.32 1.93
CA LEU A 15 1.00 11.39 1.73
C LEU A 15 -0.36 12.03 2.05
N SER A 16 -0.42 13.01 2.96
CA SER A 16 -1.67 13.67 3.34
C SER A 16 -2.12 14.79 2.39
N GLN A 17 -1.22 15.31 1.55
CA GLN A 17 -1.48 16.52 0.75
C GLN A 17 -1.87 16.25 -0.72
N SER A 18 -1.97 15.01 -1.18
CA SER A 18 -2.33 14.72 -2.57
C SER A 18 -2.95 13.34 -2.76
N ASP A 19 -3.96 13.27 -3.62
CA ASP A 19 -4.44 12.00 -4.18
C ASP A 19 -3.30 11.25 -4.87
N GLY A 20 -3.10 9.99 -4.49
CA GLY A 20 -2.29 9.05 -5.27
C GLY A 20 -0.77 9.15 -5.14
N ARG A 21 -0.19 9.78 -4.11
CA ARG A 21 1.29 9.74 -3.94
C ARG A 21 1.78 8.42 -3.36
N ALA A 22 2.78 7.84 -4.02
CA ALA A 22 3.55 6.72 -3.52
C ALA A 22 4.88 7.19 -2.93
N VAL A 23 5.28 6.60 -1.80
CA VAL A 23 6.61 6.78 -1.19
C VAL A 23 7.34 5.46 -1.24
N LEU A 24 8.50 5.43 -1.90
CA LEU A 24 9.38 4.28 -1.93
C LEU A 24 10.47 4.43 -0.87
N LEU A 25 10.54 3.49 0.07
CA LEU A 25 11.61 3.39 1.06
C LEU A 25 12.62 2.33 0.64
N GLU A 26 13.75 2.76 0.09
CA GLU A 26 14.85 1.88 -0.33
C GLU A 26 16.04 1.94 0.65
N GLY A 27 16.70 0.80 0.85
CA GLY A 27 17.93 0.73 1.63
C GLY A 27 18.31 -0.69 2.01
N PHE A 28 19.51 -0.87 2.55
CA PHE A 28 20.02 -2.17 2.96
C PHE A 28 19.11 -2.87 4.01
N PRO A 29 19.13 -4.21 4.07
CA PRO A 29 18.49 -4.96 5.13
C PRO A 29 18.95 -4.49 6.51
N GLY A 30 18.05 -4.47 7.50
CA GLY A 30 18.38 -4.08 8.87
C GLY A 30 18.44 -2.58 9.16
N LEU A 31 18.27 -1.69 8.16
CA LEU A 31 18.25 -0.23 8.38
C LEU A 31 16.94 0.31 9.00
N GLY A 32 16.00 -0.57 9.36
CA GLY A 32 14.75 -0.17 10.04
C GLY A 32 13.66 0.40 9.12
N LYS A 33 13.65 0.06 7.82
CA LYS A 33 12.60 0.47 6.86
C LYS A 33 11.20 0.10 7.34
N THR A 34 11.01 -1.17 7.71
CA THR A 34 9.77 -1.68 8.32
C THR A 34 9.39 -0.88 9.57
N ARG A 35 10.37 -0.52 10.41
CA ARG A 35 10.12 0.29 11.61
C ARG A 35 9.60 1.68 11.25
N ILE A 36 10.16 2.33 10.23
CA ILE A 36 9.66 3.62 9.73
C ILE A 36 8.24 3.48 9.21
N GLY A 37 7.97 2.47 8.37
CA GLY A 37 6.61 2.18 7.88
C GLY A 37 5.63 2.02 9.04
N ARG A 38 5.98 1.24 10.07
CA ARG A 38 5.13 1.04 11.26
C ARG A 38 4.88 2.32 12.06
N ILE A 39 5.83 3.25 12.07
CA ILE A 39 5.66 4.55 12.71
C ILE A 39 4.67 5.41 11.91
N VAL A 40 4.81 5.45 10.58
CA VAL A 40 3.89 6.17 9.68
C VAL A 40 2.48 5.58 9.79
N GLU A 41 2.33 4.26 9.74
CA GLU A 41 1.07 3.54 9.92
C GLU A 41 0.38 3.90 11.24
N LYS A 42 1.14 3.98 12.34
CA LYS A 42 0.60 4.36 13.67
C LYS A 42 0.19 5.82 13.76
N ALA A 43 0.84 6.69 13.00
CA ALA A 43 0.54 8.12 12.98
C ALA A 43 -0.59 8.47 11.99
N TRP A 44 -0.96 7.55 11.10
CA TRP A 44 -2.04 7.75 10.15
C TRP A 44 -3.40 7.76 10.85
N ALA A 45 -4.19 8.81 10.60
CA ALA A 45 -5.50 8.99 11.22
C ALA A 45 -6.65 8.30 10.45
N GLY A 46 -6.42 7.94 9.19
CA GLY A 46 -7.41 7.29 8.34
C GLY A 46 -7.34 5.77 8.39
N HIS A 47 -8.01 5.15 7.44
CA HIS A 47 -7.94 3.70 7.22
C HIS A 47 -6.54 3.28 6.78
N LYS A 48 -6.16 2.06 7.15
CA LYS A 48 -4.81 1.55 6.89
C LYS A 48 -4.83 0.10 6.49
N CYS A 49 -3.91 -0.24 5.59
CA CYS A 49 -3.70 -1.59 5.10
C CYS A 49 -2.19 -1.85 5.02
N TRP A 50 -1.72 -2.90 5.68
CA TRP A 50 -0.34 -3.33 5.69
C TRP A 50 -0.21 -4.72 5.07
N VAL A 51 0.28 -4.82 3.84
CA VAL A 51 0.51 -6.10 3.18
C VAL A 51 2.00 -6.39 3.11
N ALA A 52 2.42 -7.54 3.64
CA ALA A 52 3.77 -8.05 3.43
C ALA A 52 3.76 -8.96 2.20
N LEU A 53 4.54 -8.63 1.18
CA LEU A 53 4.48 -9.33 -0.08
C LEU A 53 5.33 -10.60 -0.07
N PRO A 54 4.72 -11.80 -0.23
CA PRO A 54 5.48 -13.03 -0.36
C PRO A 54 6.24 -13.05 -1.69
N PRO A 55 7.28 -13.90 -1.82
CA PRO A 55 7.94 -14.14 -3.10
C PRO A 55 6.93 -14.55 -4.18
N ARG A 56 6.97 -13.88 -5.34
CA ARG A 56 6.09 -14.16 -6.49
C ARG A 56 4.59 -13.94 -6.24
N ALA A 57 4.24 -13.06 -5.31
CA ALA A 57 2.86 -12.62 -5.13
C ALA A 57 2.25 -12.17 -6.46
N THR A 58 1.00 -12.52 -6.70
CA THR A 58 0.21 -12.05 -7.86
C THR A 58 -0.59 -10.80 -7.51
N LEU A 59 -1.06 -10.06 -8.53
CA LEU A 59 -1.92 -8.90 -8.31
C LEU A 59 -3.22 -9.30 -7.60
N ASP A 60 -3.81 -10.44 -8.00
CA ASP A 60 -5.08 -10.91 -7.43
C ASP A 60 -4.92 -11.28 -5.95
N GLU A 61 -3.83 -11.95 -5.58
CA GLU A 61 -3.51 -12.24 -4.17
C GLU A 61 -3.32 -10.95 -3.37
N LEU A 62 -2.59 -9.97 -3.90
CA LEU A 62 -2.43 -8.66 -3.26
C LEU A 62 -3.79 -7.97 -3.08
N LEU A 63 -4.64 -7.96 -4.10
CA LEU A 63 -5.96 -7.33 -4.00
C LEU A 63 -6.83 -8.03 -2.94
N ILE A 64 -6.78 -9.36 -2.85
CA ILE A 64 -7.51 -10.13 -1.83
C ILE A 64 -6.99 -9.78 -0.43
N ASP A 65 -5.68 -9.71 -0.24
CA ASP A 65 -5.08 -9.34 1.04
C ASP A 65 -5.46 -7.92 1.45
N VAL A 66 -5.44 -6.99 0.51
CA VAL A 66 -5.89 -5.61 0.73
C VAL A 66 -7.36 -5.57 1.13
N ALA A 67 -8.24 -6.22 0.38
CA ALA A 67 -9.66 -6.27 0.68
C ALA A 67 -9.93 -6.87 2.08
N THR A 68 -9.28 -7.99 2.39
CA THR A 68 -9.41 -8.67 3.68
C THR A 68 -9.02 -7.75 4.84
N GLN A 69 -7.95 -6.97 4.68
CA GLN A 69 -7.54 -6.02 5.72
C GLN A 69 -8.44 -4.80 5.82
N LEU A 70 -8.93 -4.28 4.69
CA LEU A 70 -9.89 -3.16 4.71
C LEU A 70 -11.19 -3.58 5.37
N GLU A 71 -11.68 -4.79 5.12
CA GLU A 71 -12.84 -5.35 5.82
C GLU A 71 -12.61 -5.47 7.33
N ALA A 72 -11.41 -5.93 7.74
CA ALA A 72 -11.04 -6.00 9.15
C ALA A 72 -10.93 -4.60 9.80
N ASP A 73 -10.64 -3.56 9.02
CA ASP A 73 -10.61 -2.15 9.43
C ASP A 73 -12.00 -1.47 9.33
N GLY A 74 -13.06 -2.25 9.07
CA GLY A 74 -14.46 -1.80 9.06
C GLY A 74 -14.96 -1.28 7.72
N ILE A 75 -14.23 -1.52 6.63
CA ILE A 75 -14.62 -1.13 5.28
C ILE A 75 -15.15 -2.35 4.52
N HIS A 76 -16.47 -2.47 4.42
CA HIS A 76 -17.13 -3.64 3.83
C HIS A 76 -17.48 -3.49 2.34
N ASP A 77 -17.27 -2.29 1.77
CA ASP A 77 -17.74 -1.96 0.41
C ASP A 77 -16.96 -2.71 -0.71
N VAL A 78 -15.93 -3.49 -0.38
CA VAL A 78 -15.11 -4.24 -1.36
C VAL A 78 -15.84 -5.50 -1.86
N ALA A 79 -16.52 -6.24 -0.97
CA ALA A 79 -17.26 -7.45 -1.32
C ALA A 79 -18.50 -7.19 -2.19
N ASP A 80 -19.03 -5.96 -2.13
CA ASP A 80 -20.26 -5.55 -2.82
C ASP A 80 -20.02 -5.00 -4.24
N ALA A 81 -18.80 -5.16 -4.78
CA ALA A 81 -18.40 -4.62 -6.06
C ALA A 81 -19.34 -5.03 -7.22
N PRO A 82 -20.08 -4.09 -7.84
CA PRO A 82 -20.95 -4.42 -8.96
C PRO A 82 -20.09 -4.82 -10.18
N ASN A 83 -20.44 -5.95 -10.80
CA ASN A 83 -19.82 -6.54 -12.00
C ASN A 83 -18.58 -7.42 -11.78
N GLY A 84 -18.21 -7.73 -10.53
CA GLY A 84 -17.10 -8.65 -10.25
C GLY A 84 -15.71 -8.09 -10.57
N ASP A 85 -15.60 -6.80 -10.92
CA ASP A 85 -14.32 -6.11 -11.09
C ASP A 85 -13.78 -5.65 -9.73
N PHE A 86 -13.14 -6.60 -9.07
CA PHE A 86 -12.59 -6.46 -7.73
C PHE A 86 -11.46 -5.42 -7.67
N ARG A 87 -10.63 -5.34 -8.72
CA ARG A 87 -9.55 -4.36 -8.84
C ARG A 87 -10.09 -2.94 -8.83
N LEU A 88 -11.12 -2.67 -9.64
CA LEU A 88 -11.75 -1.35 -9.72
C LEU A 88 -12.40 -0.95 -8.39
N ALA A 89 -13.01 -1.89 -7.67
CA ALA A 89 -13.63 -1.63 -6.38
C ALA A 89 -12.60 -1.23 -5.32
N VAL A 90 -11.50 -2.00 -5.20
CA VAL A 90 -10.40 -1.66 -4.28
C VAL A 90 -9.83 -0.29 -4.60
N LEU A 91 -9.55 0.01 -5.88
CA LEU A 91 -9.00 1.31 -6.29
C LEU A 91 -9.93 2.49 -5.95
N LYS A 92 -11.22 2.36 -6.25
CA LYS A 92 -12.22 3.40 -5.90
C LYS A 92 -12.29 3.63 -4.40
N LEU A 93 -12.21 2.55 -3.63
CA LEU A 93 -12.31 2.60 -2.18
C LEU A 93 -11.09 3.27 -1.56
N MET A 94 -9.90 2.94 -2.05
CA MET A 94 -8.65 3.57 -1.63
C MET A 94 -8.69 5.09 -1.84
N ARG A 95 -9.20 5.55 -2.98
CA ARG A 95 -9.36 6.98 -3.29
C ARG A 95 -10.42 7.64 -2.41
N ALA A 96 -11.57 7.01 -2.25
CA ALA A 96 -12.70 7.61 -1.53
C ALA A 96 -12.50 7.70 0.00
N ARG A 97 -11.69 6.81 0.58
CA ARG A 97 -11.60 6.62 2.04
C ARG A 97 -10.26 7.05 2.66
N ASN A 98 -9.39 7.71 1.89
CA ASN A 98 -8.07 8.15 2.36
C ASN A 98 -7.28 7.02 3.05
N VAL A 99 -7.12 5.92 2.33
CA VAL A 99 -6.47 4.70 2.84
C VAL A 99 -4.96 4.81 2.71
N LEU A 100 -4.23 4.56 3.79
CA LEU A 100 -2.79 4.30 3.72
C LEU A 100 -2.55 2.82 3.38
N LEU A 101 -1.99 2.54 2.20
CA LEU A 101 -1.50 1.21 1.83
C LEU A 101 0.02 1.13 2.00
N VAL A 102 0.47 0.18 2.81
CA VAL A 102 1.88 -0.14 2.98
C VAL A 102 2.16 -1.51 2.37
N LEU A 103 3.07 -1.56 1.41
CA LEU A 103 3.59 -2.78 0.80
C LEU A 103 4.99 -3.05 1.35
N ASP A 104 5.10 -3.95 2.33
CA ASP A 104 6.39 -4.34 2.91
C ASP A 104 7.03 -5.44 2.07
N ASP A 105 8.36 -5.42 2.01
CA ASP A 105 9.17 -6.33 1.19
C ASP A 105 8.76 -6.43 -0.29
N PHE A 106 8.35 -5.31 -0.89
CA PHE A 106 7.90 -5.21 -2.28
C PHE A 106 8.84 -5.85 -3.31
N GLN A 107 10.15 -5.88 -3.04
CA GLN A 107 11.14 -6.54 -3.90
C GLN A 107 10.85 -8.02 -4.14
N ASN A 108 10.14 -8.70 -3.24
CA ASN A 108 9.79 -10.11 -3.36
C ASN A 108 8.78 -10.37 -4.49
N ALA A 109 7.94 -9.38 -4.80
CA ALA A 109 6.95 -9.45 -5.87
C ALA A 109 7.55 -9.08 -7.25
N LEU A 110 8.74 -8.48 -7.29
CA LEU A 110 9.40 -8.04 -8.52
C LEU A 110 10.16 -9.16 -9.27
N VAL A 111 10.22 -10.39 -8.71
CA VAL A 111 11.00 -11.49 -9.30
C VAL A 111 10.20 -12.16 -10.43
N THR A 112 10.60 -11.83 -11.66
CA THR A 112 10.02 -12.20 -12.96
C THR A 112 10.01 -13.70 -13.28
N GLU A 113 8.82 -14.24 -13.56
CA GLU A 113 8.52 -15.16 -14.67
C GLU A 113 7.12 -14.80 -15.20
N ALA A 114 7.03 -14.30 -16.45
CA ALA A 114 5.86 -14.17 -17.35
C ALA A 114 4.42 -14.00 -16.80
N GLY A 115 4.24 -13.45 -15.60
CA GLY A 115 2.95 -13.22 -14.93
C GLY A 115 3.10 -12.32 -13.70
N ALA A 116 4.11 -11.44 -13.72
CA ALA A 116 4.42 -10.52 -12.63
C ALA A 116 3.25 -9.58 -12.35
N ILE A 117 3.19 -9.06 -11.12
CA ILE A 117 2.35 -7.89 -10.83
C ILE A 117 2.86 -6.75 -11.70
N ASP A 118 2.20 -6.50 -12.84
CA ASP A 118 2.42 -5.30 -13.64
C ASP A 118 1.76 -4.13 -12.89
N VAL A 119 2.36 -3.75 -11.75
CA VAL A 119 2.03 -2.49 -11.09
C VAL A 119 2.72 -1.42 -11.89
N GLN A 120 2.04 -0.92 -12.92
CA GLN A 120 2.33 0.45 -13.32
C GLN A 120 1.93 1.30 -12.11
N ILE A 121 2.91 1.84 -11.39
CA ILE A 121 2.66 2.78 -10.28
C ILE A 121 1.72 3.90 -10.76
N ALA A 122 1.75 4.23 -12.06
CA ALA A 122 0.80 5.11 -12.74
C ALA A 122 -0.69 4.75 -12.53
N ASP A 123 -1.06 3.45 -12.44
CA ASP A 123 -2.44 3.00 -12.24
C ASP A 123 -3.02 3.42 -10.87
N PHE A 124 -2.16 3.77 -9.92
CA PHE A 124 -2.54 4.25 -8.59
C PHE A 124 -2.51 5.79 -8.47
N VAL A 125 -2.01 6.50 -9.50
CA VAL A 125 -1.66 7.94 -9.43
C VAL A 125 -2.53 8.81 -10.36
N GLU A 126 -3.27 8.25 -11.33
CA GLU A 126 -4.20 9.00 -12.19
C GLU A 126 -5.64 9.12 -11.67
#